data_AF-A0A0R1GSX9-F1
#
_entry.id   AF-A0A0R1GSX9-F1
#
_cell.length_a   1.000
_cell.length_b   1.000
_cell.length_c   1.000
_cell.angle_alpha   90.00
_cell.angle_beta   90.00
_cell.angle_gamma   90.00
#
_symmetry.space_group_name_H-M   'P 1'
#
loop_
_entity.id
_entity.type
_entity.pdbx_description
1 polymer ?
#
loop_
_entity_poly.entity_id
_entity_poly.type
_entity_poly.pdbx_seq_one_letter_code
_entity_poly.pdbx_strand_id
1 'polypeptide(L)'
;MTDLVRRLLVAGLTLILAGGAIVPVTTQAATASSVDAVAGDASVIPERIQVDLVQVPYNLITDEKGVTTHVPWYPENKQLYTVQEVADDNFHEIFVSDVGEDDASDNVAVAMHFLGGGLLNTPNESLADYLTGDDLKTYGLTEGKDLTEFLGTYVYVLSWALKTAAQISLDPEGVDIDAIVKDYQENIRQKRLEASTSELIKNFRPMLDSYFGTKEAILGNYNEVLNLKSKIYLSQYSAEQLSKLDPEASEVQERALLGRSLKNFVTQQDVDGTMKDVADGQLSMAGQPSCFVFKRVAAPTTPSTVSSKPVTIRYVDEQGQSLKPDKTLTGSLGADYQAEPLEISGYNLVKTTGEETGKFTSSEQTITYTYCKVADPAVKRSGPLSIK
;
A
#
# COMPACT_ATOMS: atom_id res chain seq x y z
N MET A 1 22.82 -25.73 1.88
CA MET A 1 22.38 -24.33 2.08
C MET A 1 23.62 -23.47 2.29
N THR A 2 23.84 -22.46 1.46
CA THR A 2 24.94 -21.49 1.57
C THR A 2 24.68 -20.50 2.72
N ASP A 3 25.74 -19.88 3.24
CA ASP A 3 25.69 -19.06 4.46
C ASP A 3 24.87 -17.76 4.27
N LEU A 4 24.75 -17.23 3.04
CA LEU A 4 23.92 -16.06 2.72
C LEU A 4 22.43 -16.40 2.73
N VAL A 5 22.00 -17.41 1.96
CA VAL A 5 20.60 -17.86 1.94
C VAL A 5 20.16 -18.22 3.35
N ARG A 6 21.00 -18.92 4.11
CA ARG A 6 20.72 -19.21 5.51
C ARG A 6 20.58 -17.92 6.33
N ARG A 7 21.43 -16.90 6.20
CA ARG A 7 21.38 -15.69 7.07
C ARG A 7 20.32 -14.65 6.68
N LEU A 8 20.10 -14.40 5.38
CA LEU A 8 19.03 -13.52 4.89
C LEU A 8 17.65 -14.11 5.16
N LEU A 9 17.52 -15.43 5.06
CA LEU A 9 16.30 -16.13 5.43
C LEU A 9 16.18 -16.28 6.93
N VAL A 10 17.22 -16.67 7.68
CA VAL A 10 17.21 -16.73 9.16
C VAL A 10 16.85 -15.37 9.76
N ALA A 11 17.00 -14.24 9.08
CA ALA A 11 16.40 -12.97 9.51
C ALA A 11 14.86 -13.04 9.66
N GLY A 12 14.17 -13.37 8.56
CA GLY A 12 12.72 -13.52 8.49
C GLY A 12 12.23 -14.83 9.10
N LEU A 13 12.95 -15.94 8.91
CA LEU A 13 12.72 -17.24 9.51
C LEU A 13 13.01 -17.29 11.00
N THR A 14 13.93 -16.51 11.58
CA THR A 14 14.05 -16.43 13.05
C THR A 14 12.84 -15.72 13.62
N LEU A 15 12.28 -14.74 12.90
CA LEU A 15 11.00 -14.13 13.26
C LEU A 15 9.82 -15.08 13.04
N ILE A 16 9.85 -15.94 12.02
CA ILE A 16 8.85 -17.01 11.84
C ILE A 16 9.01 -18.11 12.90
N LEU A 17 10.23 -18.51 13.28
CA LEU A 17 10.50 -19.54 14.28
C LEU A 17 10.21 -19.03 15.71
N ALA A 18 10.42 -17.74 15.96
CA ALA A 18 9.95 -17.05 17.17
C ALA A 18 8.47 -16.64 17.09
N GLY A 19 7.91 -16.60 15.87
CA GLY A 19 6.54 -16.23 15.55
C GLY A 19 5.57 -17.40 15.41
N GLY A 20 6.09 -18.63 15.27
CA GLY A 20 5.35 -19.87 15.13
C GLY A 20 4.59 -20.27 16.40
N ALA A 21 4.67 -19.47 17.47
CA ALA A 21 3.84 -19.59 18.66
C ALA A 21 2.76 -18.49 18.78
N ILE A 22 2.64 -17.57 17.81
CA ILE A 22 1.85 -16.34 17.94
C ILE A 22 0.49 -16.48 17.26
N VAL A 23 -0.45 -17.12 17.96
CA VAL A 23 -1.74 -16.49 18.22
C VAL A 23 -1.73 -16.18 19.71
N PRO A 24 -2.11 -14.98 20.18
CA PRO A 24 -2.03 -14.62 21.59
C PRO A 24 -2.82 -15.61 22.48
N VAL A 25 -2.09 -16.59 23.01
CA VAL A 25 -2.43 -17.33 24.22
C VAL A 25 -2.07 -16.42 25.37
N THR A 26 -2.77 -15.30 25.54
CA THR A 26 -2.74 -14.70 26.86
C THR A 26 -3.60 -15.61 27.74
N THR A 27 -2.90 -16.53 28.40
CA THR A 27 -3.33 -17.40 29.51
C THR A 27 -4.14 -18.66 29.16
N GLN A 28 -3.52 -19.80 29.48
CA GLN A 28 -4.13 -21.05 29.96
C GLN A 28 -4.49 -22.15 28.93
N ALA A 29 -3.60 -23.14 28.82
CA ALA A 29 -4.01 -24.53 29.03
C ALA A 29 -3.01 -25.17 30.00
N ALA A 30 -3.53 -25.60 31.15
CA ALA A 30 -2.76 -26.01 32.32
C ALA A 30 -1.96 -27.32 32.11
N THR A 31 -0.70 -27.32 32.55
CA THR A 31 0.10 -28.36 33.27
C THR A 31 1.59 -28.13 32.93
N ALA A 32 2.56 -28.00 33.83
CA ALA A 32 2.66 -28.26 35.26
C ALA A 32 3.77 -27.42 35.93
N SER A 33 3.63 -27.30 37.26
CA SER A 33 4.61 -26.89 38.29
C SER A 33 4.75 -25.40 38.64
N SER A 34 4.13 -25.12 39.79
CA SER A 34 4.13 -23.94 40.66
C SER A 34 5.43 -23.14 40.76
N VAL A 35 5.38 -21.84 40.44
CA VAL A 35 5.85 -20.73 41.30
C VAL A 35 5.06 -19.45 40.94
N ASP A 36 4.34 -18.92 41.93
CA ASP A 36 3.74 -17.57 42.08
C ASP A 36 3.36 -16.76 40.83
N ALA A 37 2.12 -16.95 40.37
CA ALA A 37 1.45 -16.03 39.46
C ALA A 37 0.73 -14.92 40.24
N VAL A 38 1.03 -13.65 39.90
CA VAL A 38 0.21 -12.50 40.31
C VAL A 38 -1.13 -12.59 39.58
N ALA A 39 -2.21 -12.73 40.35
CA ALA A 39 -3.56 -12.95 39.86
C ALA A 39 -4.11 -11.73 39.09
N GLY A 40 -4.14 -11.82 37.76
CA GLY A 40 -5.12 -11.12 36.93
C GLY A 40 -6.46 -11.87 36.98
N ASP A 41 -7.57 -11.13 36.95
CA ASP A 41 -8.94 -11.65 37.06
C ASP A 41 -9.25 -12.69 35.98
N ALA A 42 -9.41 -13.95 36.39
CA ALA A 42 -9.63 -15.11 35.51
C ALA A 42 -11.10 -15.28 35.05
N SER A 43 -11.92 -14.22 35.12
CA SER A 43 -13.38 -14.31 34.91
C SER A 43 -13.90 -13.85 33.54
N VAL A 44 -13.06 -13.30 32.66
CA VAL A 44 -13.49 -12.84 31.33
C VAL A 44 -12.82 -13.68 30.24
N ILE A 45 -13.56 -14.62 29.67
CA ILE A 45 -13.14 -15.28 28.43
C ILE A 45 -13.18 -14.20 27.33
N PRO A 46 -12.04 -13.90 26.67
CA PRO A 46 -12.04 -12.89 25.62
C PRO A 46 -12.92 -13.36 24.45
N GLU A 47 -13.75 -12.45 23.95
CA GLU A 47 -14.58 -12.70 22.77
C GLU A 47 -13.66 -13.04 21.58
N ARG A 48 -14.00 -14.11 20.86
CA ARG A 48 -13.25 -14.57 19.69
C ARG A 48 -14.11 -14.47 18.44
N ILE A 49 -13.52 -13.95 17.37
CA ILE A 49 -14.04 -14.05 16.01
C ILE A 49 -13.82 -15.50 15.57
N GLN A 50 -14.90 -16.25 15.48
CA GLN A 50 -14.88 -17.60 14.92
C GLN A 50 -14.71 -17.53 13.41
N VAL A 51 -14.04 -18.52 12.85
CA VAL A 51 -13.84 -18.67 11.41
C VAL A 51 -14.26 -20.08 11.00
N ASP A 52 -14.69 -20.25 9.76
CA ASP A 52 -14.99 -21.56 9.17
C ASP A 52 -13.78 -22.17 8.47
N LEU A 53 -12.96 -21.30 7.85
CA LEU A 53 -11.86 -21.68 6.97
C LEU A 53 -10.61 -20.86 7.30
N VAL A 54 -9.45 -21.49 7.12
CA VAL A 54 -8.14 -20.85 7.18
C VAL A 54 -7.52 -20.89 5.80
N GLN A 55 -7.12 -19.73 5.29
CA GLN A 55 -6.48 -19.59 3.99
C GLN A 55 -4.96 -19.81 4.11
N VAL A 56 -4.41 -20.49 3.10
CA VAL A 56 -2.97 -20.66 2.93
C VAL A 56 -2.29 -19.29 2.63
N PRO A 57 -1.06 -19.05 3.13
CA PRO A 57 -0.30 -17.85 2.84
C PRO A 57 -0.16 -17.51 1.35
N TYR A 58 -0.01 -16.22 1.08
CA TYR A 58 0.16 -15.71 -0.27
C TYR A 58 0.95 -14.39 -0.27
N ASN A 59 1.54 -14.05 -1.42
CA ASN A 59 2.11 -12.74 -1.66
C ASN A 59 1.08 -11.81 -2.31
N LEU A 60 1.07 -10.54 -1.92
CA LEU A 60 0.39 -9.46 -2.64
C LEU A 60 1.30 -8.93 -3.73
N ILE A 61 0.96 -9.20 -4.98
CA ILE A 61 1.73 -8.74 -6.12
C ILE A 61 0.98 -7.66 -6.86
N THR A 62 1.56 -6.47 -6.96
CA THR A 62 1.02 -5.37 -7.74
C THR A 62 1.73 -5.29 -9.08
N ASP A 63 1.01 -5.52 -10.17
CA ASP A 63 1.56 -5.51 -11.52
C ASP A 63 1.89 -4.10 -12.03
N GLU A 64 2.48 -4.02 -13.23
CA GLU A 64 2.84 -2.75 -13.87
C GLU A 64 1.62 -1.86 -14.21
N LYS A 65 0.39 -2.39 -14.15
CA LYS A 65 -0.86 -1.66 -14.34
C LYS A 65 -1.45 -1.17 -13.01
N GLY A 66 -0.84 -1.54 -11.89
CA GLY A 66 -1.32 -1.23 -10.54
C GLY A 66 -2.41 -2.17 -10.05
N VAL A 67 -2.61 -3.33 -10.68
CA VAL A 67 -3.55 -4.35 -10.21
C VAL A 67 -2.85 -5.23 -9.19
N THR A 68 -3.39 -5.29 -7.97
CA THR A 68 -2.89 -6.19 -6.91
C THR A 68 -3.61 -7.53 -6.99
N THR A 69 -2.85 -8.62 -7.05
CA THR A 69 -3.35 -10.00 -7.06
C THR A 69 -2.82 -10.79 -5.88
N HIS A 70 -3.63 -11.72 -5.37
CA HIS A 70 -3.20 -12.71 -4.38
C HIS A 70 -2.47 -13.83 -5.12
N VAL A 71 -1.19 -14.02 -4.83
CA VAL A 71 -0.35 -15.07 -5.42
C VAL A 71 -0.02 -16.10 -4.36
N PRO A 72 -0.68 -17.27 -4.37
CA PRO A 72 -0.45 -18.32 -3.37
C PRO A 72 1.00 -18.76 -3.30
N TRP A 73 1.45 -19.11 -2.09
CA TRP A 73 2.75 -19.74 -1.90
C TRP A 73 2.81 -21.15 -2.49
N TYR A 74 1.70 -21.89 -2.41
CA TYR A 74 1.56 -23.26 -2.87
C TYR A 74 0.46 -23.37 -3.94
N PRO A 75 0.63 -22.78 -5.15
CA PRO A 75 -0.46 -22.54 -6.09
C PRO A 75 -1.09 -23.81 -6.69
N GLU A 76 -0.39 -24.95 -6.65
CA GLU A 76 -0.90 -26.24 -7.16
C GLU A 76 -1.67 -27.02 -6.09
N ASN A 77 -1.70 -26.53 -4.85
CA ASN A 77 -2.18 -27.25 -3.68
C ASN A 77 -3.49 -26.67 -3.16
N LYS A 78 -4.05 -27.29 -2.11
CA LYS A 78 -5.27 -26.83 -1.46
C LYS A 78 -5.05 -25.44 -0.82
N GLN A 79 -5.98 -24.51 -1.04
CA GLN A 79 -5.84 -23.10 -0.62
C GLN A 79 -6.64 -22.73 0.63
N LEU A 80 -7.62 -23.56 1.00
CA LEU A 80 -8.52 -23.32 2.13
C LEU A 80 -8.63 -24.63 2.91
N TYR A 81 -8.42 -24.55 4.23
CA TYR A 81 -8.62 -25.67 5.14
C TYR A 81 -9.74 -25.34 6.11
N THR A 82 -10.58 -26.31 6.43
CA THR A 82 -11.61 -26.15 7.45
C THR A 82 -10.98 -26.04 8.83
N VAL A 83 -11.67 -25.36 9.75
CA VAL A 83 -11.24 -25.32 11.16
C VAL A 83 -11.10 -26.72 11.77
N GLN A 84 -11.87 -27.70 11.30
CA GLN A 84 -11.74 -29.09 11.73
C GLN A 84 -10.43 -29.72 11.23
N GLU A 85 -10.05 -29.46 9.97
CA GLU A 85 -8.80 -29.98 9.41
C GLU A 85 -7.58 -29.36 10.09
N VAL A 86 -7.57 -28.03 10.28
CA VAL A 86 -6.42 -27.36 10.91
C VAL A 86 -6.30 -27.68 12.41
N ALA A 87 -7.40 -28.05 13.07
CA ALA A 87 -7.40 -28.44 14.49
C ALA A 87 -6.98 -29.90 14.72
N ASP A 88 -6.75 -30.69 13.67
CA ASP A 88 -6.22 -32.06 13.80
C ASP A 88 -4.81 -32.03 14.42
N ASP A 89 -4.53 -32.89 15.39
CA ASP A 89 -3.22 -32.98 16.04
C ASP A 89 -2.10 -33.32 15.04
N ASN A 90 -2.43 -33.98 13.93
CA ASN A 90 -1.52 -34.32 12.84
C ASN A 90 -1.58 -33.32 11.68
N PHE A 91 -2.28 -32.18 11.83
CA PHE A 91 -2.44 -31.20 10.74
C PHE A 91 -1.09 -30.76 10.16
N HIS A 92 -0.07 -30.64 10.99
CA HIS A 92 1.29 -30.35 10.54
C HIS A 92 1.79 -31.34 9.47
N GLU A 93 1.72 -32.65 9.75
CA GLU A 93 2.15 -33.68 8.79
C GLU A 93 1.28 -33.69 7.54
N ILE A 94 -0.04 -33.47 7.69
CA ILE A 94 -0.99 -33.38 6.59
C ILE A 94 -0.63 -32.21 5.68
N PHE A 95 -0.44 -31.02 6.24
CA PHE A 95 -0.13 -29.81 5.48
C PHE A 95 1.19 -29.96 4.73
N VAL A 96 2.25 -30.39 5.41
CA VAL A 96 3.57 -30.61 4.79
C VAL A 96 3.50 -31.69 3.70
N SER A 97 2.71 -32.75 3.88
CA SER A 97 2.47 -33.74 2.84
C SER A 97 1.69 -33.18 1.65
N ASP A 98 0.75 -32.27 1.88
CA ASP A 98 -0.05 -31.64 0.83
C ASP A 98 0.79 -30.67 -0.01
N VAL A 99 1.57 -29.79 0.63
CA VAL A 99 2.28 -28.69 -0.03
C VAL A 99 3.73 -29.00 -0.40
N GLY A 100 4.31 -30.04 0.21
CA GLY A 100 5.73 -30.36 0.13
C GLY A 100 6.56 -29.61 1.17
N GLU A 101 7.59 -30.28 1.70
CA GLU A 101 8.49 -29.72 2.72
C GLU A 101 9.35 -28.59 2.12
N ASP A 102 9.25 -27.40 2.72
CA ASP A 102 10.13 -26.27 2.45
C ASP A 102 10.55 -25.56 3.76
N ASP A 103 11.29 -24.45 3.65
CA ASP A 103 11.81 -23.76 4.84
C ASP A 103 10.69 -23.16 5.72
N ALA A 104 9.51 -22.88 5.17
CA ALA A 104 8.40 -22.23 5.87
C ALA A 104 7.19 -23.16 6.15
N SER A 105 7.04 -24.28 5.43
CA SER A 105 5.86 -25.16 5.47
C SER A 105 5.48 -25.57 6.90
N ASP A 106 6.48 -25.92 7.71
CA ASP A 106 6.30 -26.32 9.11
C ASP A 106 5.65 -25.21 9.94
N ASN A 107 6.18 -23.99 9.80
CA ASN A 107 5.72 -22.84 10.57
C ASN A 107 4.36 -22.35 10.09
N VAL A 108 4.11 -22.43 8.77
CA VAL A 108 2.79 -22.15 8.19
C VAL A 108 1.74 -23.08 8.78
N ALA A 109 2.03 -24.39 8.85
CA ALA A 109 1.09 -25.35 9.41
C ALA A 109 0.77 -25.06 10.88
N VAL A 110 1.79 -24.71 11.68
CA VAL A 110 1.60 -24.34 13.09
C VAL A 110 0.77 -23.06 13.21
N ALA A 111 1.07 -22.02 12.44
CA ALA A 111 0.30 -20.78 12.46
C ALA A 111 -1.17 -21.00 12.06
N MET A 112 -1.41 -21.81 11.03
CA MET A 112 -2.76 -22.18 10.59
C MET A 112 -3.52 -22.99 11.64
N HIS A 113 -2.87 -23.91 12.36
CA HIS A 113 -3.47 -24.65 13.47
C HIS A 113 -4.02 -23.69 14.54
N PHE A 114 -3.22 -22.70 14.94
CA PHE A 114 -3.66 -21.72 15.93
C PHE A 114 -4.82 -20.83 15.45
N LEU A 115 -4.84 -20.46 14.16
CA LEU A 115 -5.97 -19.71 13.57
C LEU A 115 -7.29 -20.51 13.63
N GLY A 116 -7.23 -21.84 13.65
CA GLY A 116 -8.38 -22.71 13.87
C GLY A 116 -9.08 -22.50 15.22
N GLY A 117 -8.35 -22.00 16.23
CA GLY A 117 -8.91 -21.63 17.53
C GLY A 117 -9.65 -20.29 17.56
N GLY A 118 -9.79 -19.62 16.41
CA GLY A 118 -10.41 -18.30 16.26
C GLY A 118 -9.50 -17.15 16.71
N LEU A 119 -9.79 -15.96 16.21
CA LEU A 119 -9.03 -14.74 16.47
C LEU A 119 -9.60 -14.01 17.68
N LEU A 120 -8.75 -13.35 18.48
CA LEU A 120 -9.26 -12.44 19.51
C LEU A 120 -10.03 -11.29 18.84
N ASN A 121 -11.19 -10.93 19.39
CA ASN A 121 -11.94 -9.78 18.92
C ASN A 121 -11.30 -8.49 19.45
N THR A 122 -10.32 -7.98 18.72
CA THR A 122 -9.60 -6.74 19.02
C THR A 122 -9.79 -5.74 17.87
N PRO A 123 -10.96 -5.06 17.79
CA PRO A 123 -11.39 -4.36 16.56
C PRO A 123 -10.45 -3.27 16.05
N ASN A 124 -9.63 -2.71 16.93
CA ASN A 124 -8.70 -1.62 16.64
C ASN A 124 -7.23 -2.06 16.56
N GLU A 125 -6.95 -3.35 16.81
CA GLU A 125 -5.59 -3.89 16.69
C GLU A 125 -5.20 -3.95 15.21
N SER A 126 -3.99 -3.50 14.90
CA SER A 126 -3.42 -3.61 13.56
C SER A 126 -2.88 -5.02 13.32
N LEU A 127 -2.69 -5.41 12.05
CA LEU A 127 -1.99 -6.64 11.73
C LEU A 127 -0.59 -6.65 12.36
N ALA A 128 0.12 -5.53 12.36
CA ALA A 128 1.44 -5.43 12.97
C ALA A 128 1.41 -5.71 14.48
N ASP A 129 0.43 -5.16 15.19
CA ASP A 129 0.31 -5.37 16.65
C ASP A 129 0.00 -6.83 16.96
N TYR A 130 -0.92 -7.44 16.20
CA TYR A 130 -1.25 -8.86 16.32
C TYR A 130 -0.06 -9.79 16.10
N LEU A 131 0.74 -9.50 15.07
CA LEU A 131 1.94 -10.28 14.75
C LEU A 131 3.08 -10.02 15.75
N THR A 132 3.04 -8.91 16.49
CA THR A 132 4.05 -8.56 17.50
C THR A 132 3.71 -9.22 18.84
N GLY A 133 3.96 -10.54 18.94
CA GLY A 133 3.81 -11.31 20.17
C GLY A 133 4.97 -11.17 21.16
N ASP A 134 4.82 -11.75 22.35
CA ASP A 134 5.81 -11.67 23.44
C ASP A 134 7.19 -12.22 23.05
N ASP A 135 7.24 -13.22 22.17
CA ASP A 135 8.50 -13.84 21.73
C ASP A 135 9.35 -12.90 20.86
N LEU A 136 8.71 -12.02 20.08
CA LEU A 136 9.41 -11.05 19.24
C LEU A 136 10.06 -9.92 20.07
N LYS A 137 9.64 -9.73 21.33
CA LYS A 137 10.28 -8.78 22.25
C LYS A 137 11.74 -9.14 22.53
N THR A 138 12.09 -10.43 22.48
CA THR A 138 13.48 -10.89 22.65
C THR A 138 14.40 -10.41 21.52
N TYR A 139 13.83 -10.05 20.37
CA TYR A 139 14.51 -9.47 19.21
C TYR A 139 14.39 -7.93 19.15
N GLY A 140 13.82 -7.31 20.19
CA GLY A 140 13.62 -5.86 20.24
C GLY A 140 12.42 -5.35 19.42
N LEU A 141 11.52 -6.24 19.00
CA LEU A 141 10.23 -5.87 18.38
C LEU A 141 9.17 -5.88 19.48
N THR A 142 8.94 -4.71 20.06
CA THR A 142 8.12 -4.59 21.27
C THR A 142 6.71 -4.08 21.00
N GLU A 143 6.54 -3.34 19.92
CA GLU A 143 5.28 -2.77 19.45
C GLU A 143 5.11 -3.01 17.94
N GLY A 144 3.87 -3.00 17.42
CA GLY A 144 3.62 -3.20 15.99
C GLY A 144 4.34 -2.20 15.08
N LYS A 145 4.64 -0.99 15.58
CA LYS A 145 5.44 0.00 14.85
C LYS A 145 6.88 -0.48 14.58
N ASP A 146 7.47 -1.25 15.51
CA ASP A 146 8.83 -1.78 15.39
C ASP A 146 8.86 -2.85 14.29
N LEU A 147 7.86 -3.74 14.29
CA LEU A 147 7.68 -4.74 13.24
C LEU A 147 7.40 -4.08 11.88
N THR A 148 6.59 -3.03 11.86
CA THR A 148 6.28 -2.26 10.64
C THR A 148 7.52 -1.58 10.06
N GLU A 149 8.38 -1.01 10.91
CA GLU A 149 9.67 -0.45 10.48
C GLU A 149 10.58 -1.53 9.92
N PHE A 150 10.68 -2.67 10.62
CA PHE A 150 11.52 -3.78 10.22
C PHE A 150 11.08 -4.39 8.88
N LEU A 151 9.83 -4.84 8.77
CA LEU A 151 9.32 -5.50 7.56
C LEU A 151 9.24 -4.53 6.37
N GLY A 152 8.91 -3.25 6.60
CA GLY A 152 8.98 -2.22 5.57
C GLY A 152 10.41 -2.02 5.03
N THR A 153 11.40 -1.97 5.91
CA THR A 153 12.82 -1.91 5.51
C THR A 153 13.26 -3.18 4.81
N TYR A 154 12.83 -4.33 5.31
CA TYR A 154 13.22 -5.63 4.80
C TYR A 154 12.67 -5.88 3.38
N VAL A 155 11.40 -5.56 3.12
CA VAL A 155 10.81 -5.69 1.78
C VAL A 155 11.44 -4.73 0.77
N TYR A 156 11.84 -3.52 1.20
CA TYR A 156 12.60 -2.60 0.35
C TYR A 156 13.91 -3.24 -0.09
N VAL A 157 14.71 -3.72 0.88
CA VAL A 157 16.02 -4.31 0.61
C VAL A 157 15.89 -5.57 -0.25
N LEU A 158 14.93 -6.44 0.04
CA LEU A 158 14.67 -7.63 -0.77
C LEU A 158 14.26 -7.29 -2.21
N SER A 159 13.30 -6.37 -2.37
CA SER A 159 12.85 -5.91 -3.68
C SER A 159 14.01 -5.30 -4.48
N TRP A 160 14.84 -4.47 -3.82
CA TRP A 160 16.00 -3.86 -4.42
C TRP A 160 17.06 -4.90 -4.82
N ALA A 161 17.37 -5.84 -3.93
CA ALA A 161 18.38 -6.86 -4.17
C ALA A 161 17.99 -7.80 -5.32
N LEU A 162 16.72 -8.22 -5.38
CA LEU A 162 16.20 -9.04 -6.47
C LEU A 162 16.22 -8.28 -7.80
N LYS A 163 15.81 -7.01 -7.77
CA LYS A 163 15.85 -6.13 -8.94
C LYS A 163 17.25 -6.01 -9.52
N THR A 164 18.23 -5.66 -8.68
CA THR A 164 19.62 -5.45 -9.12
C THR A 164 20.26 -6.75 -9.57
N ALA A 165 20.04 -7.84 -8.84
CA ALA A 165 20.51 -9.16 -9.23
C ALA A 165 19.93 -9.62 -10.58
N ALA A 166 18.65 -9.35 -10.82
CA ALA A 166 18.00 -9.63 -12.10
C ALA A 166 18.53 -8.75 -13.23
N GLN A 167 18.82 -7.47 -12.98
CA GLN A 167 19.44 -6.59 -13.98
C GLN A 167 20.84 -7.10 -14.37
N ILE A 168 21.65 -7.47 -13.37
CA ILE A 168 22.99 -8.02 -13.60
C ILE A 168 22.92 -9.33 -14.37
N SER A 169 21.97 -10.23 -14.07
CA SER A 169 21.85 -11.50 -14.78
C SER A 169 21.41 -11.36 -16.23
N LEU A 170 20.66 -10.30 -16.57
CA LEU A 170 20.22 -10.01 -17.93
C LEU A 170 21.32 -9.37 -18.79
N ASP A 171 22.12 -8.47 -18.20
CA ASP A 171 23.19 -7.76 -18.91
C ASP A 171 24.43 -7.55 -18.01
N PRO A 172 25.24 -8.60 -17.77
CA PRO A 172 26.38 -8.52 -16.85
C PRO A 172 27.45 -7.49 -17.24
N GLU A 173 27.54 -7.15 -18.54
CA GLU A 173 28.57 -6.23 -19.07
C GLU A 173 28.06 -4.79 -19.22
N GLY A 174 26.74 -4.59 -19.40
CA GLY A 174 26.14 -3.27 -19.59
C GLY A 174 25.58 -2.60 -18.33
N VAL A 175 25.44 -3.33 -17.21
CA VAL A 175 24.94 -2.76 -15.95
C VAL A 175 26.02 -1.92 -15.24
N ASP A 176 25.64 -0.70 -14.85
CA ASP A 176 26.49 0.19 -14.05
C ASP A 176 26.52 -0.26 -12.58
N ILE A 177 27.50 -1.10 -12.25
CA ILE A 177 27.68 -1.62 -10.88
C ILE A 177 28.05 -0.52 -9.89
N ASP A 178 28.77 0.52 -10.32
CA ASP A 178 29.17 1.62 -9.43
C ASP A 178 27.94 2.44 -9.03
N ALA A 179 26.98 2.61 -9.94
CA ALA A 179 25.67 3.18 -9.61
C ALA A 179 24.87 2.31 -8.63
N ILE A 180 24.91 0.98 -8.76
CA ILE A 180 24.24 0.06 -7.81
C ILE A 180 24.88 0.17 -6.41
N VAL A 181 26.22 0.16 -6.31
CA VAL A 181 26.92 0.36 -5.03
C VAL A 181 26.53 1.69 -4.42
N LYS A 182 26.53 2.77 -5.21
CA LYS A 182 26.11 4.10 -4.74
C LYS A 182 24.67 4.09 -4.23
N ASP A 183 23.75 3.47 -4.96
CA ASP A 183 22.34 3.36 -4.56
C ASP A 183 22.17 2.59 -3.24
N TYR A 184 22.93 1.50 -3.04
CA TYR A 184 22.98 0.80 -1.76
C TYR A 184 23.45 1.73 -0.62
N GLN A 185 24.56 2.45 -0.82
CA GLN A 185 25.12 3.34 0.20
C GLN A 185 24.15 4.47 0.59
N GLU A 186 23.56 5.13 -0.39
CA GLU A 186 22.70 6.30 -0.15
C GLU A 186 21.29 5.89 0.31
N ASN A 187 20.64 4.95 -0.38
CA ASN A 187 19.21 4.68 -0.19
C ASN A 187 18.91 3.53 0.77
N ILE A 188 19.84 2.59 0.97
CA ILE A 188 19.69 1.51 1.95
C ILE A 188 20.49 1.85 3.19
N ARG A 189 21.81 1.93 3.08
CA ARG A 189 22.70 2.06 4.24
C ARG A 189 22.45 3.35 5.01
N GLN A 190 22.46 4.50 4.35
CA GLN A 190 22.25 5.78 5.04
C GLN A 190 20.79 6.02 5.40
N LYS A 191 19.87 6.00 4.42
CA LYS A 191 18.48 6.42 4.63
C LYS A 191 17.61 5.46 5.44
N ARG A 192 17.88 4.15 5.41
CA ARG A 192 17.05 3.14 6.06
C ARG A 192 17.76 2.49 7.23
N LEU A 193 18.98 2.02 7.01
CA LEU A 193 19.71 1.31 8.05
C LEU A 193 20.18 2.29 9.12
N GLU A 194 21.08 3.24 8.81
CA GLU A 194 21.67 4.16 9.79
C GLU A 194 20.66 5.10 10.46
N ALA A 195 19.63 5.52 9.73
CA ALA A 195 18.55 6.35 10.27
C ALA A 195 17.66 5.60 11.28
N SER A 196 17.64 4.26 11.25
CA SER A 196 16.82 3.46 12.15
C SER A 196 17.39 3.37 13.56
N THR A 197 16.51 3.46 14.56
CA THR A 197 16.83 3.20 15.96
C THR A 197 16.72 1.73 16.36
N SER A 198 16.12 0.88 15.52
CA SER A 198 15.89 -0.54 15.79
C SER A 198 17.21 -1.31 15.94
N GLU A 199 17.38 -2.00 17.08
CA GLU A 199 18.53 -2.88 17.32
C GLU A 199 18.56 -4.06 16.33
N LEU A 200 17.37 -4.56 15.96
CA LEU A 200 17.26 -5.61 14.95
C LEU A 200 17.83 -5.14 13.61
N ILE A 201 17.42 -3.96 13.13
CA ILE A 201 17.96 -3.37 11.89
C ILE A 201 19.46 -3.12 12.00
N LYS A 202 19.98 -2.68 13.16
CA LYS A 202 21.42 -2.51 13.41
C LYS A 202 22.20 -3.82 13.26
N ASN A 203 21.65 -4.94 13.75
CA ASN A 203 22.28 -6.25 13.67
C ASN A 203 22.33 -6.80 12.22
N PHE A 204 21.41 -6.37 11.35
CA PHE A 204 21.42 -6.76 9.93
C PHE A 204 22.42 -5.99 9.07
N ARG A 205 22.87 -4.80 9.49
CA ARG A 205 23.72 -3.94 8.65
C ARG A 205 25.03 -4.59 8.22
N PRO A 206 25.82 -5.24 9.10
CA PRO A 206 27.10 -5.83 8.71
C PRO A 206 26.93 -6.94 7.67
N MET A 207 25.84 -7.70 7.78
CA MET A 207 25.49 -8.71 6.78
C MET A 207 25.24 -8.02 5.43
N LEU A 208 24.33 -7.04 5.36
CA LEU A 208 24.03 -6.35 4.10
C LEU A 208 25.27 -5.69 3.49
N ASP A 209 26.14 -5.09 4.30
CA ASP A 209 27.40 -4.49 3.84
C ASP A 209 28.33 -5.54 3.20
N SER A 210 28.33 -6.78 3.71
CA SER A 210 29.15 -7.86 3.13
C SER A 210 28.66 -8.36 1.76
N TYR A 211 27.39 -8.13 1.41
CA TYR A 211 26.80 -8.55 0.13
C TYR A 211 26.70 -7.43 -0.90
N PHE A 212 26.50 -6.20 -0.43
CA PHE A 212 26.13 -5.08 -1.29
C PHE A 212 27.05 -3.87 -1.13
N GLY A 213 27.98 -3.90 -0.17
CA GLY A 213 28.84 -2.76 0.15
C GLY A 213 29.90 -2.46 -0.91
N THR A 214 30.30 -3.44 -1.74
CA THR A 214 31.31 -3.27 -2.80
C THR A 214 30.89 -3.92 -4.11
N LYS A 215 31.58 -3.53 -5.19
CA LYS A 215 31.42 -4.11 -6.53
C LYS A 215 31.67 -5.61 -6.54
N GLU A 216 32.74 -6.06 -5.89
CA GLU A 216 33.11 -7.47 -5.82
C GLU A 216 32.06 -8.28 -5.06
N ALA A 217 31.51 -7.72 -3.97
CA ALA A 217 30.45 -8.37 -3.21
C ALA A 217 29.19 -8.56 -4.07
N ILE A 218 28.74 -7.51 -4.77
CA ILE A 218 27.54 -7.58 -5.61
C ILE A 218 27.74 -8.61 -6.74
N LEU A 219 28.85 -8.52 -7.47
CA LEU A 219 29.14 -9.43 -8.59
C LEU A 219 29.39 -10.87 -8.12
N GLY A 220 29.92 -11.07 -6.91
CA GLY A 220 30.11 -12.40 -6.34
C GLY A 220 28.82 -13.07 -5.91
N ASN A 221 27.79 -12.30 -5.54
CA ASN A 221 26.60 -12.83 -4.87
C ASN A 221 25.29 -12.71 -5.67
N TYR A 222 25.24 -11.99 -6.81
CA TYR A 222 23.98 -11.71 -7.51
C TYR A 222 23.18 -12.98 -7.89
N ASN A 223 23.84 -14.07 -8.30
CA ASN A 223 23.15 -15.32 -8.61
C ASN A 223 22.45 -15.92 -7.38
N GLU A 224 23.10 -15.85 -6.22
CA GLU A 224 22.53 -16.34 -4.98
C GLU A 224 21.36 -15.47 -4.51
N VAL A 225 21.52 -14.14 -4.62
CA VAL A 225 20.44 -13.19 -4.36
C VAL A 225 19.24 -13.45 -5.27
N LEU A 226 19.45 -13.69 -6.57
CA LEU A 226 18.37 -13.98 -7.50
C LEU A 226 17.65 -15.30 -7.16
N ASN A 227 18.38 -16.30 -6.64
CA ASN A 227 17.81 -17.57 -6.20
C ASN A 227 16.89 -17.44 -4.97
N LEU A 228 17.00 -16.33 -4.20
CA LEU A 228 16.08 -16.06 -3.09
C LEU A 228 14.63 -16.01 -3.54
N LYS A 229 14.34 -15.67 -4.80
CA LYS A 229 12.97 -15.66 -5.35
C LYS A 229 12.21 -16.96 -5.09
N SER A 230 12.90 -18.10 -5.03
CA SER A 230 12.27 -19.39 -4.73
C SER A 230 11.81 -19.53 -3.29
N LYS A 231 12.51 -18.88 -2.36
CA LYS A 231 12.29 -18.95 -0.91
C LYS A 231 11.29 -17.92 -0.39
N ILE A 232 10.93 -16.96 -1.24
CA ILE A 232 9.91 -15.95 -0.99
C ILE A 232 8.75 -16.07 -1.99
N TYR A 233 8.59 -17.23 -2.62
CA TYR A 233 7.44 -17.56 -3.47
C TYR A 233 7.24 -16.63 -4.67
N LEU A 234 8.35 -16.26 -5.31
CA LEU A 234 8.42 -15.48 -6.55
C LEU A 234 9.06 -16.27 -7.72
N SER A 235 9.13 -17.60 -7.63
CA SER A 235 9.72 -18.48 -8.66
C SER A 235 9.14 -18.27 -10.06
N GLN A 236 7.83 -17.95 -10.14
CA GLN A 236 7.11 -17.74 -11.39
C GLN A 236 7.54 -16.49 -12.18
N TYR A 237 8.27 -15.57 -11.54
CA TYR A 237 8.70 -14.32 -12.19
C TYR A 237 10.07 -14.49 -12.86
N SER A 238 10.15 -14.03 -14.11
CA SER A 238 11.39 -14.00 -14.89
C SER A 238 12.35 -12.93 -14.40
N ALA A 239 13.62 -13.01 -14.79
CA ALA A 239 14.58 -11.95 -14.48
C ALA A 239 14.13 -10.60 -15.08
N GLU A 240 13.56 -10.59 -16.29
CA GLU A 240 13.03 -9.38 -16.92
C GLU A 240 11.92 -8.74 -16.08
N GLN A 241 11.02 -9.55 -15.51
CA GLN A 241 9.97 -9.04 -14.61
C GLN A 241 10.59 -8.52 -13.31
N LEU A 242 11.41 -9.32 -12.63
CA LEU A 242 12.05 -8.94 -11.36
C LEU A 242 12.93 -7.68 -11.49
N SER A 243 13.56 -7.46 -12.64
CA SER A 243 14.35 -6.26 -12.94
C SER A 243 13.55 -4.94 -12.86
N LYS A 244 12.22 -5.05 -12.83
CA LYS A 244 11.27 -3.94 -12.76
C LYS A 244 10.60 -3.80 -11.40
N LEU A 245 10.99 -4.55 -10.38
CA LEU A 245 10.50 -4.31 -9.01
C LEU A 245 10.72 -2.83 -8.61
N ASP A 246 9.78 -2.30 -7.84
CA ASP A 246 9.78 -0.96 -7.27
C ASP A 246 9.90 -1.06 -5.74
N PRO A 247 11.14 -0.98 -5.21
CA PRO A 247 11.39 -1.19 -3.78
C PRO A 247 10.63 -0.22 -2.87
N GLU A 248 10.50 1.04 -3.29
CA GLU A 248 9.79 2.07 -2.53
C GLU A 248 8.30 1.76 -2.48
N ALA A 249 7.70 1.39 -3.62
CA ALA A 249 6.29 1.05 -3.66
C ALA A 249 5.98 -0.25 -2.91
N SER A 250 6.86 -1.25 -2.96
CA SER A 250 6.75 -2.46 -2.14
C SER A 250 6.75 -2.13 -0.64
N GLU A 251 7.68 -1.27 -0.19
CA GLU A 251 7.73 -0.81 1.22
C GLU A 251 6.45 -0.09 1.64
N VAL A 252 5.94 0.82 0.80
CA VAL A 252 4.68 1.53 1.08
C VAL A 252 3.51 0.57 1.21
N GLN A 253 3.42 -0.42 0.31
CA GLN A 253 2.33 -1.40 0.33
C GLN A 253 2.42 -2.32 1.56
N GLU A 254 3.62 -2.77 1.93
CA GLU A 254 3.86 -3.60 3.10
C GLU A 254 3.50 -2.87 4.40
N ARG A 255 3.96 -1.62 4.56
CA ARG A 255 3.60 -0.80 5.74
C ARG A 255 2.10 -0.54 5.80
N ALA A 256 1.45 -0.33 4.65
CA ALA A 256 0.00 -0.17 4.59
C ALA A 256 -0.74 -1.45 4.99
N LEU A 257 -0.28 -2.63 4.55
CA LEU A 257 -0.82 -3.92 4.95
C LEU A 257 -0.72 -4.12 6.46
N LEU A 258 0.46 -3.90 7.03
CA LEU A 258 0.73 -4.06 8.47
C LEU A 258 -0.11 -3.12 9.34
N GLY A 259 -0.41 -1.92 8.84
CA GLY A 259 -1.30 -0.96 9.51
C GLY A 259 -2.80 -1.27 9.39
N ARG A 260 -3.23 -2.28 8.61
CA ARG A 260 -4.65 -2.61 8.46
C ARG A 260 -5.19 -3.20 9.76
N SER A 261 -6.41 -2.80 10.12
CA SER A 261 -7.14 -3.38 11.27
C SER A 261 -7.44 -4.86 11.03
N LEU A 262 -7.25 -5.68 12.07
CA LEU A 262 -7.44 -7.14 12.05
C LEU A 262 -8.79 -7.60 11.54
N LYS A 263 -9.87 -6.85 11.81
CA LYS A 263 -11.21 -7.20 11.33
C LYS A 263 -11.31 -7.32 9.81
N ASN A 264 -10.36 -6.75 9.06
CA ASN A 264 -10.33 -6.84 7.60
C ASN A 264 -9.61 -8.10 7.08
N PHE A 265 -9.15 -8.96 7.98
CA PHE A 265 -8.50 -10.25 7.69
C PHE A 265 -9.39 -11.43 8.05
N VAL A 266 -10.66 -11.18 8.40
CA VAL A 266 -11.73 -12.17 8.37
C VAL A 266 -12.70 -11.73 7.31
N THR A 267 -12.82 -12.52 6.24
CA THR A 267 -13.64 -12.17 5.07
C THR A 267 -14.69 -13.23 4.81
N GLN A 268 -15.88 -12.81 4.39
CA GLN A 268 -16.92 -13.74 3.96
C GLN A 268 -16.70 -14.16 2.52
N GLN A 269 -16.59 -15.47 2.29
CA GLN A 269 -16.43 -16.06 0.96
C GLN A 269 -17.53 -17.08 0.69
N ASP A 270 -18.07 -17.11 -0.53
CA ASP A 270 -18.97 -18.16 -0.97
C ASP A 270 -18.14 -19.39 -1.35
N VAL A 271 -18.32 -20.47 -0.58
CA VAL A 271 -17.67 -21.76 -0.83
C VAL A 271 -18.77 -22.79 -1.01
N ASP A 272 -18.89 -23.31 -2.23
CA ASP A 272 -19.90 -24.30 -2.63
C ASP A 272 -21.35 -23.90 -2.31
N GLY A 273 -21.68 -22.61 -2.44
CA GLY A 273 -23.03 -22.07 -2.20
C GLY A 273 -23.34 -21.75 -0.74
N THR A 274 -22.33 -21.80 0.14
CA THR A 274 -22.44 -21.44 1.55
C THR A 274 -21.47 -20.32 1.88
N MET A 275 -21.96 -19.25 2.50
CA MET A 275 -21.09 -18.19 3.00
C MET A 275 -20.28 -18.71 4.19
N LYS A 276 -18.96 -18.57 4.12
CA LYS A 276 -17.98 -19.00 5.10
C LYS A 276 -17.13 -17.84 5.56
N ASP A 277 -16.90 -17.71 6.87
CA ASP A 277 -15.95 -16.76 7.42
C ASP A 277 -14.53 -17.31 7.27
N VAL A 278 -13.67 -16.60 6.54
CA VAL A 278 -12.33 -17.05 6.18
C VAL A 278 -11.27 -16.20 6.87
N ALA A 279 -10.41 -16.83 7.67
CA ALA A 279 -9.17 -16.23 8.14
C ALA A 279 -8.19 -16.09 6.97
N ASP A 280 -7.81 -14.86 6.69
CA ASP A 280 -6.92 -14.49 5.59
C ASP A 280 -5.49 -15.02 5.83
N GLY A 281 -4.85 -15.49 4.75
CA GLY A 281 -3.51 -16.09 4.81
C GLY A 281 -2.43 -15.14 5.34
N GLN A 282 -2.61 -13.82 5.27
CA GLN A 282 -1.69 -12.84 5.85
C GLN A 282 -1.57 -12.97 7.37
N LEU A 283 -2.56 -13.54 8.05
CA LEU A 283 -2.52 -13.78 9.49
C LEU A 283 -1.54 -14.87 9.90
N SER A 284 -1.14 -15.74 8.96
CA SER A 284 -0.20 -16.85 9.22
C SER A 284 1.27 -16.49 8.96
N MET A 285 1.55 -15.30 8.42
CA MET A 285 2.87 -14.88 7.93
C MET A 285 3.68 -14.05 8.93
N ALA A 286 3.69 -14.43 10.21
CA ALA A 286 4.46 -13.74 11.24
C ALA A 286 5.97 -13.69 10.87
N GLY A 287 6.44 -12.53 10.39
CA GLY A 287 7.87 -12.28 10.17
C GLY A 287 8.39 -12.35 8.73
N GLN A 288 7.53 -12.50 7.71
CA GLN A 288 7.95 -12.34 6.31
C GLN A 288 7.17 -11.24 5.58
N PRO A 289 7.84 -10.44 4.74
CA PRO A 289 7.16 -9.47 3.92
C PRO A 289 6.40 -10.17 2.79
N SER A 290 5.23 -9.64 2.43
CA SER A 290 4.35 -10.26 1.44
C SER A 290 4.02 -9.36 0.25
N CYS A 291 4.35 -8.06 0.31
CA CYS A 291 3.99 -7.09 -0.72
C CYS A 291 5.13 -6.79 -1.71
N PHE A 292 4.95 -7.14 -2.98
CA PHE A 292 5.90 -6.78 -4.05
C PHE A 292 5.21 -6.00 -5.17
N VAL A 293 5.75 -4.82 -5.47
CA VAL A 293 5.22 -3.93 -6.51
C VAL A 293 6.16 -3.90 -7.70
N PHE A 294 5.64 -4.13 -8.89
CA PHE A 294 6.34 -3.87 -10.14
C PHE A 294 6.14 -2.41 -10.56
N LYS A 295 7.24 -1.75 -10.93
CA LYS A 295 7.25 -0.37 -11.38
C LYS A 295 6.27 -0.22 -12.53
N ARG A 296 5.34 0.73 -12.38
CA ARG A 296 4.37 1.01 -13.44
C ARG A 296 5.11 1.34 -14.73
N VAL A 297 4.80 0.58 -15.77
CA VAL A 297 5.01 1.09 -17.12
C VAL A 297 4.00 2.21 -17.24
N ALA A 298 4.47 3.45 -17.31
CA ALA A 298 3.59 4.53 -17.70
C ALA A 298 2.88 4.06 -18.97
N ALA A 299 1.55 3.92 -18.94
CA ALA A 299 0.77 3.75 -20.15
C ALA A 299 1.32 4.77 -21.15
N PRO A 300 1.53 4.43 -22.44
CA PRO A 300 2.08 5.35 -23.42
C PRO A 300 1.40 6.69 -23.19
N THR A 301 2.18 7.66 -22.74
CA THR A 301 1.64 8.95 -22.37
C THR A 301 1.16 9.57 -23.67
N THR A 302 -0.11 9.39 -24.00
CA THR A 302 -0.84 10.58 -24.40
C THR A 302 -0.56 11.59 -23.29
N PRO A 303 0.08 12.73 -23.60
CA PRO A 303 0.53 13.67 -22.59
C PRO A 303 -0.61 13.91 -21.61
N SER A 304 -0.30 13.84 -20.32
CA SER A 304 -1.22 14.07 -19.21
C SER A 304 -2.19 15.18 -19.62
N THR A 305 -3.48 14.86 -19.68
CA THR A 305 -4.52 15.80 -20.09
C THR A 305 -4.41 17.01 -19.17
N VAL A 306 -3.84 18.08 -19.70
CA VAL A 306 -3.96 19.40 -19.11
C VAL A 306 -5.46 19.66 -19.05
N SER A 307 -6.03 19.70 -17.84
CA SER A 307 -7.43 20.07 -17.69
C SER A 307 -7.57 21.56 -17.98
N SER A 308 -8.66 21.92 -18.65
CA SER A 308 -9.03 23.31 -18.85
C SER A 308 -9.36 23.97 -17.52
N LYS A 309 -9.15 25.29 -17.46
CA LYS A 309 -9.71 26.14 -16.42
C LYS A 309 -11.05 26.72 -16.90
N PRO A 310 -11.99 26.99 -15.98
CA PRO A 310 -13.27 27.58 -16.34
C PRO A 310 -13.11 29.00 -16.91
N VAL A 311 -14.09 29.42 -17.71
CA VAL A 311 -14.23 30.81 -18.17
C VAL A 311 -15.26 31.49 -17.27
N THR A 312 -14.89 32.61 -16.64
CA THR A 312 -15.77 33.38 -15.75
C THR A 312 -16.37 34.56 -16.49
N ILE A 313 -17.69 34.70 -16.44
CA ILE A 313 -18.44 35.80 -17.03
C ILE A 313 -18.92 36.73 -15.91
N ARG A 314 -18.59 38.01 -16.00
CA ARG A 314 -18.96 39.05 -15.05
C ARG A 314 -19.94 40.05 -15.67
N TYR A 315 -20.87 40.55 -14.86
CA TYR A 315 -21.83 41.58 -15.25
C TYR A 315 -21.68 42.76 -14.29
N VAL A 316 -21.11 43.87 -14.76
CA VAL A 316 -20.76 45.01 -13.91
C VAL A 316 -21.29 46.33 -14.48
N ASP A 317 -21.44 47.35 -13.64
CA ASP A 317 -21.66 48.72 -14.11
C ASP A 317 -20.35 49.43 -14.51
N GLU A 318 -20.45 50.68 -14.95
CA GLU A 318 -19.30 51.52 -15.33
C GLU A 318 -18.33 51.81 -14.17
N GLN A 319 -18.75 51.58 -12.92
CA GLN A 319 -17.92 51.71 -11.72
C GLN A 319 -17.30 50.37 -11.29
N GLY A 320 -17.58 49.28 -12.02
CA GLY A 320 -17.10 47.93 -11.72
C GLY A 320 -17.92 47.20 -10.65
N GLN A 321 -19.06 47.75 -10.23
CA GLN A 321 -19.94 47.11 -9.26
C GLN A 321 -20.72 45.98 -9.94
N SER A 322 -20.74 44.79 -9.32
CA SER A 322 -21.49 43.64 -9.84
C SER A 322 -22.99 43.91 -9.84
N LEU A 323 -23.62 43.73 -11.00
CA LEU A 323 -25.06 43.86 -11.24
C LEU A 323 -25.79 42.51 -11.17
N LYS A 324 -25.09 41.42 -11.47
CA LYS A 324 -25.56 40.03 -11.41
C LYS A 324 -24.42 39.10 -10.94
N PRO A 325 -24.74 37.95 -10.33
CA PRO A 325 -23.75 36.94 -9.98
C PRO A 325 -22.93 36.52 -11.21
N ASP A 326 -21.65 36.23 -10.99
CA ASP A 326 -20.76 35.70 -12.02
C ASP A 326 -21.28 34.35 -12.53
N LYS A 327 -21.14 34.11 -13.83
CA LYS A 327 -21.47 32.82 -14.47
C LYS A 327 -20.19 32.11 -14.88
N THR A 328 -20.12 30.81 -14.63
CA THR A 328 -18.97 29.99 -15.03
C THR A 328 -19.33 29.10 -16.20
N LEU A 329 -18.52 29.11 -17.24
CA LEU A 329 -18.56 28.11 -18.31
C LEU A 329 -17.47 27.06 -18.03
N THR A 330 -17.82 25.79 -18.20
CA THR A 330 -16.90 24.65 -18.10
C THR A 330 -16.98 23.82 -19.38
N GLY A 331 -15.85 23.29 -19.81
CA GLY A 331 -15.75 22.43 -20.98
C GLY A 331 -14.33 21.91 -21.12
N SER A 332 -14.12 20.88 -21.93
CA SER A 332 -12.81 20.23 -22.11
C SER A 332 -11.76 21.19 -22.73
N LEU A 333 -10.47 20.97 -22.45
CA LEU A 333 -9.39 21.78 -23.05
C LEU A 333 -9.49 21.76 -24.59
N GLY A 334 -9.49 22.93 -25.22
CA GLY A 334 -9.64 23.10 -26.66
C GLY A 334 -11.08 23.05 -27.18
N ALA A 335 -12.06 22.72 -26.35
CA ALA A 335 -13.48 22.83 -26.71
C ALA A 335 -13.87 24.31 -26.84
N ASP A 336 -14.78 24.60 -27.76
CA ASP A 336 -15.28 25.95 -27.98
C ASP A 336 -16.23 26.35 -26.85
N TYR A 337 -16.18 27.63 -26.48
CA TYR A 337 -17.20 28.27 -25.66
C TYR A 337 -17.78 29.47 -26.43
N GLN A 338 -19.00 29.81 -26.05
CA GLN A 338 -19.68 31.03 -26.45
C GLN A 338 -20.34 31.63 -25.21
N ALA A 339 -20.04 32.90 -24.96
CA ALA A 339 -20.68 33.71 -23.95
C ALA A 339 -21.61 34.72 -24.63
N GLU A 340 -22.72 35.03 -23.96
CA GLU A 340 -23.67 36.04 -24.40
C GLU A 340 -23.98 36.98 -23.23
N PRO A 341 -24.19 38.29 -23.50
CA PRO A 341 -24.61 39.23 -22.49
C PRO A 341 -26.01 38.90 -21.97
N LEU A 342 -26.31 39.34 -20.75
CA LEU A 342 -27.65 39.25 -20.19
C LEU A 342 -28.41 40.55 -20.44
N GLU A 343 -29.71 40.44 -20.72
CA GLU A 343 -30.59 41.58 -20.61
C GLU A 343 -30.81 41.91 -19.12
N ILE A 344 -30.31 43.07 -18.70
CA ILE A 344 -30.45 43.55 -17.32
C ILE A 344 -31.43 44.74 -17.32
N SER A 345 -32.62 44.54 -16.74
CA SER A 345 -33.65 45.58 -16.66
C SER A 345 -33.10 46.89 -16.10
N GLY A 346 -33.31 48.00 -16.83
CA GLY A 346 -32.84 49.33 -16.44
C GLY A 346 -31.37 49.63 -16.80
N TYR A 347 -30.69 48.74 -17.53
CA TYR A 347 -29.30 48.88 -17.94
C TYR A 347 -29.13 48.53 -19.43
N ASN A 348 -28.30 49.28 -20.15
CA ASN A 348 -27.87 48.98 -21.52
C ASN A 348 -26.42 48.48 -21.50
N LEU A 349 -26.11 47.43 -22.26
CA LEU A 349 -24.74 46.98 -22.47
C LEU A 349 -23.96 48.08 -23.20
N VAL A 350 -22.80 48.48 -22.67
CA VAL A 350 -21.95 49.53 -23.27
C VAL A 350 -20.59 49.01 -23.70
N LYS A 351 -20.08 47.95 -23.08
CA LYS A 351 -18.76 47.40 -23.39
C LYS A 351 -18.67 45.93 -23.03
N THR A 352 -18.01 45.17 -23.89
CA THR A 352 -17.54 43.81 -23.61
C THR A 352 -16.00 43.82 -23.53
N THR A 353 -15.44 43.17 -22.51
CA THR A 353 -13.99 43.00 -22.33
C THR A 353 -13.67 41.51 -22.17
N GLY A 354 -12.78 40.99 -23.00
CA GLY A 354 -12.52 39.55 -23.13
C GLY A 354 -13.11 38.99 -24.44
N GLU A 355 -12.81 37.74 -24.75
CA GLU A 355 -13.26 37.07 -25.97
C GLU A 355 -14.60 36.35 -25.73
N GLU A 356 -15.67 36.75 -26.42
CA GLU A 356 -17.01 36.14 -26.26
C GLU A 356 -17.09 34.73 -26.85
N THR A 357 -16.25 34.44 -27.83
CA THR A 357 -16.08 33.11 -28.42
C THR A 357 -14.61 32.73 -28.36
N GLY A 358 -14.32 31.51 -27.93
CA GLY A 358 -12.95 31.05 -27.86
C GLY A 358 -12.88 29.59 -27.47
N LYS A 359 -11.69 29.12 -27.12
CA LYS A 359 -11.48 27.76 -26.63
C LYS A 359 -11.15 27.78 -25.14
N PHE A 360 -11.61 26.77 -24.42
CA PHE A 360 -11.17 26.53 -23.05
C PHE A 360 -9.67 26.25 -23.04
N THR A 361 -8.92 27.05 -22.29
CA THR A 361 -7.47 26.90 -22.14
C THR A 361 -7.12 26.35 -20.76
N SER A 362 -5.84 26.07 -20.53
CA SER A 362 -5.31 25.67 -19.22
C SER A 362 -5.13 26.85 -18.26
N SER A 363 -5.45 28.07 -18.71
CA SER A 363 -5.38 29.31 -17.96
C SER A 363 -6.78 29.85 -17.72
N GLU A 364 -7.01 30.50 -16.59
CA GLU A 364 -8.29 31.13 -16.29
C GLU A 364 -8.57 32.25 -17.30
N GLN A 365 -9.81 32.31 -17.78
CA GLN A 365 -10.27 33.29 -18.74
C GLN A 365 -11.44 34.06 -18.14
N THR A 366 -11.56 35.35 -18.43
CA THR A 366 -12.63 36.19 -17.90
C THR A 366 -13.22 37.06 -19.00
N ILE A 367 -14.55 37.07 -19.08
CA ILE A 367 -15.34 37.93 -19.96
C ILE A 367 -16.15 38.86 -19.06
N THR A 368 -16.07 40.16 -19.31
CA THR A 368 -16.79 41.15 -18.52
C THR A 368 -17.69 41.97 -19.42
N TYR A 369 -18.99 41.91 -19.14
CA TYR A 369 -20.01 42.76 -19.72
C TYR A 369 -20.24 43.97 -18.80
N THR A 370 -19.94 45.16 -19.31
CA THR A 370 -20.13 46.43 -18.62
C THR A 370 -21.39 47.12 -19.12
N TYR A 371 -22.25 47.53 -18.19
CA TYR A 371 -23.55 48.13 -18.48
C TYR A 371 -23.66 49.56 -17.93
N CYS A 372 -24.37 50.43 -18.66
CA CYS A 372 -24.73 51.77 -18.22
C CYS A 372 -26.22 51.81 -17.88
N LYS A 373 -26.60 52.50 -16.80
CA LYS A 373 -27.99 52.63 -16.39
C LYS A 373 -28.79 53.44 -17.42
N VAL A 374 -29.94 52.94 -17.84
CA VAL A 374 -30.84 53.66 -18.74
C VAL A 374 -31.39 54.88 -18.00
N ALA A 375 -31.15 56.08 -18.54
CA ALA A 375 -31.77 57.29 -18.02
C ALA A 375 -33.27 57.24 -18.29
N ASP A 376 -34.07 57.33 -17.23
CA ASP A 376 -35.53 57.28 -17.28
C ASP A 376 -36.08 58.47 -18.11
N PRO A 377 -36.78 58.26 -19.25
CA PRO A 377 -37.28 59.35 -20.05
C PRO A 377 -38.64 59.83 -19.51
N ALA A 378 -38.70 60.42 -18.31
CA ALA A 378 -39.70 61.44 -17.93
C ALA A 378 -39.53 61.97 -16.48
N VAL A 379 -38.81 63.09 -16.33
CA VAL A 379 -39.30 64.20 -15.49
C VAL A 379 -39.35 65.48 -16.34
N LYS A 380 -40.42 65.63 -17.11
CA LYS A 380 -41.00 66.94 -17.45
C LYS A 380 -42.47 66.92 -17.10
N ARG A 381 -42.83 67.69 -16.06
CA ARG A 381 -44.05 68.50 -15.85
C ARG A 381 -44.03 68.89 -14.35
N SER A 382 -43.99 70.17 -13.97
CA SER A 382 -45.07 71.12 -14.21
C SER A 382 -44.61 72.57 -14.03
N GLY A 383 -44.95 73.42 -14.98
CA GLY A 383 -45.42 74.77 -14.68
C GLY A 383 -46.82 74.86 -15.29
N PRO A 384 -47.86 75.34 -14.57
CA PRO A 384 -49.07 75.78 -15.23
C PRO A 384 -48.84 77.17 -15.85
N LEU A 385 -49.29 77.30 -17.10
CA LEU A 385 -49.66 78.59 -17.69
C LEU A 385 -50.73 79.25 -16.82
N SER A 386 -50.47 80.46 -16.35
CA SER A 386 -51.53 81.43 -16.07
C SER A 386 -51.69 82.33 -17.29
N ILE A 387 -52.84 82.22 -17.97
CA ILE A 387 -53.36 83.25 -18.87
C ILE A 387 -54.84 83.50 -18.50
N LYS A 388 -55.06 84.36 -17.52
CA LYS A 388 -55.86 85.60 -17.61
C LYS A 388 -55.95 86.24 -16.23
#